data_AF-A0A7S0IJT1-F1
#
_entry.id   AF-A0A7S0IJT1-F1
#
_cell.length_a   1.000
_cell.length_b   1.000
_cell.length_c   1.000
_cell.angle_alpha   90.00
_cell.angle_beta   90.00
_cell.angle_gamma   90.00
#
_symmetry.space_group_name_H-M   'P 1'
#
loop_
_entity.id
_entity.type
_entity.pdbx_description
1 polymer ?
#
loop_
_entity_poly.entity_id
_entity_poly.type
_entity_poly.pdbx_seq_one_letter_code
_entity_poly.pdbx_strand_id
1 'polypeptide(L)'
;TVVREPQAAMFVFGGYDGTRSLNDLFRFDLHRSEWSHVRVSGTPPSPRGGHTAVVYGDHMYTFGGKSGRSPFNDLCAFDFERQQWSAVDPGLPDPAPRCAHVCIVHGSSLFVFGGYDGRRYFDDCFEFAFEVVSSASVLGLSGDLGNMVNNEQFSDIAFLVEGRTVHSHKFILFARCEYFRRMFTSGYKESTDAVVRIEDVAHDAFVQVLTFLYTGQVRELAPALALDVMGLANLYGIEP
;
A
#
# COMPACT_ATOMS: atom_id res chain seq x y z
N THR A 1 -13.53 -3.84 18.47
CA THR A 1 -13.82 -5.18 17.92
C THR A 1 -13.99 -5.08 16.44
N VAL A 2 -13.40 -5.99 15.69
CA VAL A 2 -13.52 -6.09 14.22
C VAL A 2 -13.70 -7.54 13.80
N VAL A 3 -14.33 -7.76 12.64
CA VAL A 3 -14.48 -9.09 12.03
C VAL A 3 -13.67 -9.12 10.73
N ARG A 4 -12.89 -10.18 10.54
CA ARG A 4 -12.09 -10.43 9.33
C ARG A 4 -12.68 -11.63 8.58
N GLU A 5 -13.43 -11.32 7.52
CA GLU A 5 -14.13 -12.31 6.69
C GLU A 5 -13.21 -13.38 6.06
N PRO A 6 -12.04 -13.05 5.47
CA PRO A 6 -11.21 -14.06 4.81
C PRO A 6 -10.62 -15.13 5.75
N GLN A 7 -10.64 -14.89 7.07
CA GLN A 7 -10.16 -15.83 8.09
C GLN A 7 -11.29 -16.36 8.98
N ALA A 8 -12.54 -15.95 8.74
CA ALA A 8 -13.69 -16.22 9.59
C ALA A 8 -13.34 -16.04 11.09
N ALA A 9 -12.74 -14.91 11.42
CA ALA A 9 -12.24 -14.63 12.75
C ALA A 9 -12.62 -13.23 13.21
N MET A 10 -12.97 -13.10 14.49
CA MET A 10 -13.21 -11.82 15.14
C MET A 10 -11.99 -11.46 15.99
N PHE A 11 -11.58 -10.20 15.92
CA PHE A 11 -10.49 -9.65 16.72
C PHE A 11 -11.02 -8.61 17.71
N VAL A 12 -10.58 -8.71 18.96
CA VAL A 12 -10.94 -7.80 20.05
C VAL A 12 -9.67 -7.24 20.65
N PHE A 13 -9.51 -5.93 20.57
CA PHE A 13 -8.38 -5.20 21.15
C PHE A 13 -8.85 -4.34 22.31
N GLY A 14 -8.08 -4.32 23.39
CA GLY A 14 -8.25 -3.42 24.53
C GLY A 14 -9.59 -3.56 25.24
N GLY A 15 -10.09 -2.44 25.79
CA GLY A 15 -11.30 -2.41 26.60
C GLY A 15 -11.02 -2.08 28.07
N TYR A 16 -11.98 -2.42 28.95
CA TYR A 16 -11.90 -2.16 30.39
C TYR A 16 -12.40 -3.37 31.17
N ASP A 17 -11.58 -3.90 32.08
CA ASP A 17 -11.89 -5.11 32.86
C ASP A 17 -12.68 -4.83 34.15
N GLY A 18 -13.12 -3.58 34.36
CA GLY A 18 -13.72 -3.13 35.61
C GLY A 18 -12.72 -2.48 36.58
N THR A 19 -11.42 -2.64 36.33
CA THR A 19 -10.34 -2.05 37.15
C THR A 19 -9.42 -1.15 36.33
N ARG A 20 -8.94 -1.61 35.18
CA ARG A 20 -7.96 -0.93 34.33
C ARG A 20 -8.34 -1.06 32.85
N SER A 21 -7.80 -0.11 32.06
CA SER A 21 -7.85 -0.25 30.61
C SER A 21 -6.88 -1.34 30.17
N LEU A 22 -7.21 -2.05 29.08
CA LEU A 22 -6.45 -3.15 28.53
C LEU A 22 -5.82 -2.79 27.18
N ASN A 23 -4.78 -3.51 26.78
CA ASN A 23 -4.14 -3.45 25.45
C ASN A 23 -3.84 -4.86 24.90
N ASP A 24 -4.50 -5.89 25.40
CA ASP A 24 -4.41 -7.24 24.87
C ASP A 24 -5.23 -7.37 23.57
N LEU A 25 -4.83 -8.34 22.75
CA LEU A 25 -5.49 -8.67 21.50
C LEU A 25 -5.94 -10.14 21.56
N PHE A 26 -7.24 -10.34 21.41
CA PHE A 26 -7.85 -11.66 21.34
C PHE A 26 -8.38 -11.95 19.94
N ARG A 27 -8.25 -13.20 19.52
CA ARG A 27 -8.86 -13.75 18.30
C ARG A 27 -9.90 -14.78 18.71
N PHE A 28 -11.10 -14.62 18.19
CA PHE A 28 -12.17 -15.61 18.26
C PHE A 28 -12.32 -16.27 16.88
N ASP A 29 -12.17 -17.59 16.86
CA ASP A 29 -12.38 -18.40 15.66
C ASP A 29 -13.88 -18.67 15.49
N LEU A 30 -14.50 -18.18 14.41
CA LEU A 30 -15.95 -18.33 14.20
C LEU A 30 -16.35 -19.77 13.87
N HIS A 31 -15.44 -20.57 13.33
CA HIS A 31 -15.72 -21.97 13.02
C HIS A 31 -15.62 -22.86 14.27
N ARG A 32 -14.57 -22.67 15.06
CA ARG A 32 -14.31 -23.49 16.26
C ARG A 32 -15.03 -22.96 17.50
N SER A 33 -15.49 -21.71 17.45
CA SER A 33 -16.04 -20.99 18.61
C SER A 33 -15.06 -20.93 19.79
N GLU A 34 -13.78 -20.72 19.48
CA GLU A 34 -12.69 -20.72 20.45
C GLU A 34 -11.99 -19.36 20.53
N TRP A 35 -11.69 -18.94 21.75
CA TRP A 35 -10.88 -17.75 22.02
C TRP A 35 -9.41 -18.13 22.13
N SER A 36 -8.55 -17.29 21.57
CA SER A 36 -7.10 -17.41 21.67
C SER A 36 -6.47 -16.03 21.87
N HIS A 37 -5.41 -15.99 22.67
CA HIS A 37 -4.62 -14.78 22.85
C HIS A 37 -3.67 -14.62 21.65
N VAL A 38 -3.66 -13.46 21.02
CA VAL A 38 -2.75 -13.16 19.91
C VAL A 38 -1.45 -12.64 20.50
N ARG A 39 -0.33 -13.28 20.16
CA ARG A 39 0.99 -12.77 20.56
C ARG A 39 1.37 -11.67 19.59
N VAL A 40 1.50 -10.45 20.10
CA VAL A 40 1.78 -9.27 19.28
C VAL A 40 3.21 -8.81 19.48
N SER A 41 3.78 -8.21 18.44
CA SER A 41 5.11 -7.58 18.45
C SER A 41 5.03 -6.12 17.98
N GLY A 42 6.16 -5.41 17.96
CA GLY A 42 6.21 -3.99 17.55
C GLY A 42 5.79 -3.03 18.66
N THR A 43 5.11 -1.96 18.30
CA THR A 43 4.73 -0.87 19.22
C THR A 43 3.22 -0.87 19.42
N PRO A 44 2.68 -1.71 20.34
CA PRO A 44 1.24 -1.79 20.56
C PRO A 44 0.68 -0.48 21.14
N PRO A 45 -0.59 -0.15 20.87
CA PRO A 45 -1.22 1.02 21.45
C PRO A 45 -1.28 0.92 22.98
N SER A 46 -1.16 2.06 23.66
CA SER A 46 -1.38 2.14 25.12
C SER A 46 -2.76 1.57 25.53
N PRO A 47 -2.90 1.01 26.74
CA PRO A 47 -4.17 0.46 27.22
C PRO A 47 -5.32 1.46 27.14
N ARG A 48 -6.42 1.08 26.48
CA ARG A 48 -7.48 2.02 26.10
C ARG A 48 -8.87 1.40 26.02
N GLY A 49 -9.88 2.18 26.40
CA GLY A 49 -11.30 1.91 26.16
C GLY A 49 -11.98 3.01 25.35
N GLY A 50 -13.10 2.69 24.70
CA GLY A 50 -13.86 3.66 23.89
C GLY A 50 -13.12 4.16 22.65
N HIS A 51 -12.11 3.41 22.20
CA HIS A 51 -11.49 3.56 20.88
C HIS A 51 -12.38 2.92 19.82
N THR A 52 -12.13 3.22 18.56
CA THR A 52 -12.70 2.50 17.42
C THR A 52 -11.64 1.62 16.77
N ALA A 53 -12.09 0.56 16.12
CA ALA A 53 -11.24 -0.31 15.33
C ALA A 53 -11.94 -0.63 14.01
N VAL A 54 -11.21 -0.59 12.91
CA VAL A 54 -11.69 -0.91 11.55
C VAL A 54 -10.70 -1.83 10.86
N VAL A 55 -11.14 -2.53 9.80
CA VAL A 55 -10.28 -3.36 8.96
C VAL A 55 -10.20 -2.74 7.57
N TYR A 56 -8.98 -2.62 7.05
CA TYR A 56 -8.71 -2.23 5.67
C TYR A 56 -7.50 -3.01 5.16
N GLY A 57 -7.64 -3.70 4.02
CA GLY A 57 -6.65 -4.65 3.54
C GLY A 57 -6.31 -5.72 4.59
N ASP A 58 -5.01 -5.98 4.77
CA ASP A 58 -4.48 -6.93 5.77
C ASP A 58 -4.11 -6.28 7.11
N HIS A 59 -4.73 -5.15 7.42
CA HIS A 59 -4.48 -4.43 8.66
C HIS A 59 -5.76 -4.12 9.43
N MET A 60 -5.67 -4.17 10.75
CA MET A 60 -6.64 -3.55 11.65
C MET A 60 -6.11 -2.19 12.09
N TYR A 61 -6.91 -1.14 11.90
CA TYR A 61 -6.57 0.22 12.35
C TYR A 61 -7.37 0.56 13.60
N THR A 62 -6.69 1.12 14.60
CA THR A 62 -7.31 1.60 15.84
C THR A 62 -7.06 3.09 16.02
N PHE A 63 -8.11 3.85 16.32
CA PHE A 63 -8.01 5.30 16.52
C PHE A 63 -8.54 5.71 17.91
N GLY A 64 -7.77 6.59 18.56
CA GLY A 64 -8.15 7.29 19.79
C GLY A 64 -8.50 6.38 20.96
N GLY A 65 -9.57 6.71 21.67
CA GLY A 65 -9.95 6.09 22.94
C GLY A 65 -9.33 6.81 24.13
N LYS A 66 -9.36 6.19 25.32
CA LYS A 66 -8.78 6.80 26.53
C LYS A 66 -8.25 5.78 27.51
N SER A 67 -7.28 6.23 28.31
CA SER A 67 -6.84 5.57 29.53
C SER A 67 -6.99 6.55 30.70
N GLY A 68 -7.90 6.25 31.62
CA GLY A 68 -8.24 7.18 32.71
C GLY A 68 -8.90 8.46 32.21
N ARG A 69 -8.31 9.63 32.49
CA ARG A 69 -8.89 10.96 32.18
C ARG A 69 -8.46 11.52 30.83
N SER A 70 -7.39 11.03 30.24
CA SER A 70 -6.82 11.59 29.01
C SER A 70 -7.19 10.72 27.80
N PRO A 71 -7.90 11.27 26.80
CA PRO A 71 -8.09 10.62 25.52
C PRO A 71 -6.80 10.62 24.68
N PHE A 72 -6.80 9.79 23.64
CA PHE A 72 -5.76 9.72 22.62
C PHE A 72 -6.28 10.18 21.25
N ASN A 73 -5.37 10.57 20.37
CA ASN A 73 -5.57 10.87 18.94
C ASN A 73 -4.64 10.05 18.03
N ASP A 74 -3.98 9.01 18.56
CA ASP A 74 -3.09 8.18 17.77
C ASP A 74 -3.88 7.23 16.87
N LEU A 75 -3.34 7.05 15.65
CA LEU A 75 -3.73 6.00 14.72
C LEU A 75 -2.66 4.91 14.77
N CYS A 76 -3.08 3.67 15.03
CA CYS A 76 -2.18 2.52 15.05
C CYS A 76 -2.71 1.43 14.13
N ALA A 77 -1.81 0.71 13.47
CA ALA A 77 -2.14 -0.40 12.59
C ALA A 77 -1.58 -1.72 13.16
N PHE A 78 -2.36 -2.78 13.07
CA PHE A 78 -1.96 -4.15 13.35
C PHE A 78 -1.95 -4.95 12.05
N ASP A 79 -0.78 -5.41 11.65
CA ASP A 79 -0.58 -6.33 10.52
C ASP A 79 -1.01 -7.75 10.95
N PHE A 80 -2.04 -8.30 10.29
CA PHE A 80 -2.57 -9.62 10.62
C PHE A 80 -1.60 -10.76 10.30
N GLU A 81 -0.77 -10.62 9.27
CA GLU A 81 0.18 -11.64 8.83
C GLU A 81 1.39 -11.69 9.76
N ARG A 82 1.99 -10.52 10.01
CA ARG A 82 3.17 -10.38 10.88
C ARG A 82 2.84 -10.39 12.36
N GLN A 83 1.57 -10.21 12.70
CA GLN A 83 1.10 -10.00 14.08
C GLN A 83 1.88 -8.88 14.78
N GLN A 84 2.06 -7.77 14.07
CA GLN A 84 2.90 -6.66 14.50
C GLN A 84 2.12 -5.35 14.49
N TRP A 85 2.30 -4.55 15.55
CA TRP A 85 1.77 -3.20 15.64
C TRP A 85 2.77 -2.15 15.16
N SER A 86 2.26 -1.14 14.49
CA SER A 86 2.98 0.08 14.09
C SER A 86 2.13 1.32 14.36
N ALA A 87 2.81 2.43 14.62
CA ALA A 87 2.19 3.75 14.61
C ALA A 87 2.00 4.21 13.15
N VAL A 88 0.86 4.82 12.86
CA VAL A 88 0.56 5.41 11.56
C VAL A 88 0.49 6.91 11.75
N ASP A 89 1.17 7.67 10.89
CA ASP A 89 1.00 9.13 10.85
C ASP A 89 -0.27 9.44 10.06
N PRO A 90 -1.32 9.99 10.70
CA PRO A 90 -2.56 10.34 10.03
C PRO A 90 -2.44 11.54 9.08
N GLY A 91 -1.30 12.25 9.09
CA GLY A 91 -1.14 13.51 8.37
C GLY A 91 -1.87 14.67 9.05
N LEU A 92 -1.88 15.84 8.39
CA LEU A 92 -2.54 17.05 8.89
C LEU A 92 -3.70 17.47 7.97
N PRO A 93 -4.83 17.95 8.52
CA PRO A 93 -5.09 18.22 9.93
C PRO A 93 -5.52 16.98 10.74
N ASP A 94 -4.90 16.79 11.91
CA ASP A 94 -5.15 15.66 12.81
C ASP A 94 -6.32 15.94 13.79
N PRO A 95 -7.23 14.99 14.07
CA PRO A 95 -8.30 15.20 15.02
C PRO A 95 -7.76 15.36 16.44
N ALA A 96 -8.36 16.27 17.21
CA ALA A 96 -8.08 16.36 18.65
C ALA A 96 -8.32 15.02 19.38
N PRO A 97 -7.60 14.74 20.49
CA PRO A 97 -7.77 13.52 21.28
C PRO A 97 -9.22 13.28 21.69
N ARG A 98 -9.73 12.06 21.44
CA ARG A 98 -11.16 11.75 21.58
C ARG A 98 -11.44 10.28 21.88
N CYS A 99 -12.54 10.04 22.60
CA CYS A 99 -13.13 8.71 22.79
C CYS A 99 -14.61 8.71 22.41
N ALA A 100 -15.23 7.53 22.30
CA ALA A 100 -16.65 7.38 21.94
C ALA A 100 -17.04 8.07 20.61
N HIS A 101 -16.08 8.17 19.68
CA HIS A 101 -16.30 8.59 18.30
C HIS A 101 -16.71 7.38 17.45
N VAL A 102 -17.09 7.63 16.20
CA VAL A 102 -17.34 6.58 15.20
C VAL A 102 -16.28 6.65 14.12
N CYS A 103 -15.83 5.48 13.67
CA CYS A 103 -14.95 5.33 12.52
C CYS A 103 -15.58 4.39 11.49
N ILE A 104 -15.51 4.76 10.21
CA ILE A 104 -15.94 3.92 9.08
C ILE A 104 -14.90 3.93 7.98
N VAL A 105 -14.82 2.85 7.23
CA VAL A 105 -14.00 2.78 6.01
C VAL A 105 -14.90 2.92 4.80
N HIS A 106 -14.53 3.81 3.89
CA HIS A 106 -15.19 3.96 2.59
C HIS A 106 -14.16 4.25 1.50
N GLY A 107 -14.14 3.40 0.46
CA GLY A 107 -13.08 3.44 -0.55
C GLY A 107 -11.72 3.14 0.08
N SER A 108 -10.74 4.01 -0.18
CA SER A 108 -9.38 3.94 0.37
C SER A 108 -9.18 4.88 1.57
N SER A 109 -10.25 5.25 2.26
CA SER A 109 -10.18 6.22 3.36
C SER A 109 -10.94 5.77 4.60
N LEU A 110 -10.40 6.15 5.75
CA LEU A 110 -11.03 6.06 7.06
C LEU A 110 -11.65 7.41 7.42
N PHE A 111 -12.93 7.41 7.74
CA PHE A 111 -13.64 8.59 8.23
C PHE A 111 -13.84 8.52 9.73
N VAL A 112 -13.54 9.60 10.43
CA VAL A 112 -13.75 9.76 11.88
C VAL A 112 -14.77 10.85 12.11
N PHE A 113 -15.81 10.56 12.89
CA PHE A 113 -16.85 11.53 13.22
C PHE A 113 -17.10 11.62 14.72
N GLY A 114 -17.14 12.86 15.20
CA GLY A 114 -17.56 13.22 16.56
C GLY A 114 -16.65 12.67 17.66
N GLY A 115 -17.24 12.40 18.82
CA GLY A 115 -16.55 11.90 20.02
C GLY A 115 -16.54 12.90 21.18
N TYR A 116 -15.77 12.58 22.23
CA TYR A 116 -15.68 13.36 23.45
C TYR A 116 -14.24 13.39 24.00
N ASP A 117 -13.75 14.57 24.38
CA ASP A 117 -12.39 14.74 24.94
C ASP A 117 -12.33 14.78 26.47
N GLY A 118 -13.48 14.65 27.16
CA GLY A 118 -13.55 14.88 28.61
C GLY A 118 -14.11 16.25 28.99
N ARG A 119 -14.29 17.16 28.03
CA ARG A 119 -14.87 18.51 28.23
C ARG A 119 -15.96 18.85 27.23
N ARG A 120 -15.75 18.54 25.95
CA ARG A 120 -16.69 18.85 24.86
C ARG A 120 -16.96 17.65 23.97
N TYR A 121 -18.16 17.63 23.42
CA TYR A 121 -18.50 16.74 22.32
C TYR A 121 -18.08 17.38 21.00
N PHE A 122 -17.58 16.55 20.09
CA PHE A 122 -17.21 16.97 18.75
C PHE A 122 -18.34 16.64 17.76
N ASP A 123 -18.46 17.48 16.74
CA ASP A 123 -19.35 17.35 15.58
C ASP A 123 -18.56 17.48 14.25
N ASP A 124 -17.23 17.40 14.33
CA ASP A 124 -16.31 17.44 13.20
C ASP A 124 -16.18 16.07 12.52
N CYS A 125 -15.74 16.10 11.26
CA CYS A 125 -15.48 14.92 10.43
C CYS A 125 -14.06 15.02 9.85
N PHE A 126 -13.31 13.94 9.94
CA PHE A 126 -11.97 13.83 9.38
C PHE A 126 -11.87 12.64 8.45
N GLU A 127 -11.04 12.78 7.42
CA GLU A 127 -10.69 11.73 6.50
C GLU A 127 -9.19 11.42 6.65
N PHE A 128 -8.87 10.17 6.91
CA PHE A 128 -7.52 9.65 6.77
C PHE A 128 -7.50 8.79 5.52
N ALA A 129 -6.83 9.28 4.47
CA ALA A 129 -6.52 8.42 3.34
C ALA A 129 -5.59 7.32 3.85
N PHE A 130 -5.99 6.06 3.69
CA PHE A 130 -5.02 4.99 3.81
C PHE A 130 -4.01 5.24 2.71
N GLU A 131 -2.76 5.52 3.06
CA GLU A 131 -1.73 5.54 2.05
C GLU A 131 -1.86 4.21 1.31
N VAL A 132 -2.13 4.31 0.01
CA VAL A 132 -1.84 3.23 -0.91
C VAL A 132 -0.31 3.19 -0.97
N VAL A 133 0.32 2.80 0.14
CA VAL A 133 1.52 2.00 0.05
C VAL A 133 1.00 0.79 -0.69
N SER A 134 1.15 0.80 -2.01
CA SER A 134 0.80 -0.37 -2.79
C SER A 134 1.60 -1.48 -2.12
N SER A 135 0.94 -2.35 -1.36
CA SER A 135 1.56 -3.56 -0.84
C SER A 135 2.04 -4.42 -2.02
N ALA A 136 1.52 -4.13 -3.22
CA ALA A 136 2.07 -4.53 -4.50
C ALA A 136 3.55 -4.16 -4.71
N SER A 137 4.14 -3.16 -4.04
CA SER A 137 5.53 -2.74 -4.31
C SER A 137 6.60 -3.32 -3.36
N VAL A 138 6.23 -3.98 -2.25
CA VAL A 138 7.22 -4.57 -1.32
C VAL A 138 6.91 -6.02 -0.90
N LEU A 139 5.72 -6.55 -1.17
CA LEU A 139 5.37 -7.96 -0.86
C LEU A 139 4.73 -8.72 -2.03
N GLY A 140 4.51 -8.07 -3.17
CA GLY A 140 3.97 -8.69 -4.37
C GLY A 140 5.03 -8.79 -5.47
N LEU A 141 4.88 -9.79 -6.35
CA LEU A 141 5.73 -9.95 -7.54
C LEU A 141 5.87 -8.64 -8.33
N SER A 142 4.80 -7.84 -8.44
CA SER A 142 4.83 -6.51 -9.08
C SER A 142 5.91 -5.58 -8.50
N GLY A 143 6.13 -5.63 -7.20
CA GLY A 143 7.10 -4.80 -6.48
C GLY A 143 8.50 -5.30 -6.61
N ASP A 144 8.67 -6.62 -6.49
CA ASP A 144 9.93 -7.30 -6.76
C ASP A 144 10.40 -7.02 -8.20
N LEU A 145 9.48 -7.10 -9.18
CA LEU A 145 9.73 -6.70 -10.57
C LEU A 145 9.99 -5.19 -10.69
N GLY A 146 9.26 -4.35 -9.97
CA GLY A 146 9.48 -2.90 -9.93
C GLY A 146 10.91 -2.51 -9.52
N ASN A 147 11.51 -3.25 -8.58
CA ASN A 147 12.90 -3.06 -8.14
C ASN A 147 13.95 -3.47 -9.20
N MET A 148 13.52 -4.22 -10.24
CA MET A 148 14.37 -4.63 -11.36
C MET A 148 14.31 -3.67 -12.56
N VAL A 149 13.46 -2.64 -12.53
CA VAL A 149 13.40 -1.62 -13.59
C VAL A 149 14.71 -0.83 -13.61
N ASN A 150 15.34 -0.72 -14.78
CA ASN A 150 16.64 -0.07 -14.97
C ASN A 150 17.75 -0.59 -14.02
N ASN A 151 17.72 -1.90 -13.74
CA ASN A 151 18.72 -2.58 -12.93
C ASN A 151 19.64 -3.42 -13.83
N GLU A 152 20.96 -3.30 -13.64
CA GLU A 152 21.96 -4.04 -14.41
C GLU A 152 21.97 -5.54 -14.05
N GLN A 153 21.56 -5.89 -12.84
CA GLN A 153 21.60 -7.27 -12.35
C GLN A 153 20.63 -8.16 -13.17
N PHE A 154 21.18 -9.21 -13.80
CA PHE A 154 20.45 -10.12 -14.71
C PHE A 154 19.87 -9.47 -15.97
N SER A 155 20.22 -8.21 -16.25
CA SER A 155 19.88 -7.57 -17.51
C SER A 155 20.56 -8.28 -18.68
N ASP A 156 19.77 -8.65 -19.68
CA ASP A 156 20.19 -9.30 -20.93
C ASP A 156 19.95 -8.39 -22.16
N ILE A 157 19.48 -7.16 -21.93
CA ILE A 157 19.31 -6.11 -22.92
C ILE A 157 19.46 -4.72 -22.29
N ALA A 158 20.10 -3.79 -23.00
CA ALA A 158 20.15 -2.38 -22.63
C ALA A 158 19.61 -1.49 -23.76
N PHE A 159 18.96 -0.39 -23.40
CA PHE A 159 18.49 0.61 -24.33
C PHE A 159 19.30 1.88 -24.18
N LEU A 160 19.77 2.45 -25.29
CA LEU A 160 20.39 3.76 -25.32
C LEU A 160 19.33 4.80 -25.70
N VAL A 161 18.91 5.62 -24.74
CA VAL A 161 17.86 6.62 -24.86
C VAL A 161 18.43 7.98 -24.45
N GLU A 162 18.42 8.97 -25.35
CA GLU A 162 19.07 10.28 -25.13
C GLU A 162 20.53 10.18 -24.66
N GLY A 163 21.27 9.17 -25.14
CA GLY A 163 22.65 8.92 -24.74
C GLY A 163 22.81 8.30 -23.34
N ARG A 164 21.71 7.97 -22.65
CA ARG A 164 21.69 7.29 -21.35
C ARG A 164 21.31 5.82 -21.52
N THR A 165 22.01 4.94 -20.81
CA THR A 165 21.75 3.50 -20.83
C THR A 165 20.64 3.15 -19.86
N VAL A 166 19.66 2.37 -20.32
CA VAL A 166 18.56 1.83 -19.53
C VAL A 166 18.59 0.30 -19.58
N HIS A 167 18.87 -0.34 -18.45
CA HIS A 167 18.99 -1.80 -18.35
C HIS A 167 17.62 -2.47 -18.25
N SER A 168 17.48 -3.64 -18.86
CA SER A 168 16.21 -4.38 -18.94
C SER A 168 16.36 -5.88 -19.16
N HIS A 169 15.23 -6.59 -19.11
CA HIS A 169 15.13 -8.04 -19.17
C HIS A 169 14.24 -8.47 -20.34
N LYS A 170 14.81 -9.15 -21.35
CA LYS A 170 14.13 -9.61 -22.57
C LYS A 170 12.92 -10.45 -22.24
N PHE A 171 12.99 -11.32 -21.23
CA PHE A 171 11.85 -12.19 -20.89
C PHE A 171 10.61 -11.42 -20.44
N ILE A 172 10.78 -10.33 -19.67
CA ILE A 172 9.67 -9.48 -19.21
C ILE A 172 9.08 -8.73 -20.40
N LEU A 173 9.94 -8.06 -21.17
CA LEU A 173 9.53 -7.30 -22.35
C LEU A 173 8.85 -8.20 -23.40
N PHE A 174 9.41 -9.38 -23.64
CA PHE A 174 8.84 -10.41 -24.51
C PHE A 174 7.45 -10.85 -24.04
N ALA A 175 7.26 -11.04 -22.74
CA ALA A 175 5.97 -11.49 -22.21
C ALA A 175 4.90 -10.39 -22.31
N ARG A 176 5.29 -9.13 -22.11
CA ARG A 176 4.38 -8.01 -21.83
C ARG A 176 4.16 -7.04 -22.99
N CYS A 177 4.95 -7.12 -24.06
CA CYS A 177 4.89 -6.18 -25.18
C CYS A 177 5.06 -6.89 -26.53
N GLU A 178 4.05 -6.77 -27.39
CA GLU A 178 4.07 -7.37 -28.74
C GLU A 178 5.20 -6.82 -29.61
N TYR A 179 5.51 -5.53 -29.50
CA TYR A 179 6.63 -4.92 -30.21
C TYR A 179 7.96 -5.61 -29.87
N PHE A 180 8.27 -5.74 -28.57
CA PHE A 180 9.50 -6.39 -28.12
C PHE A 180 9.50 -7.90 -28.41
N ARG A 181 8.35 -8.56 -28.29
CA ARG A 181 8.20 -9.97 -28.71
C ARG A 181 8.63 -10.16 -30.16
N ARG A 182 8.12 -9.34 -31.08
CA ARG A 182 8.48 -9.38 -32.50
C ARG A 182 9.95 -9.04 -32.70
N MET A 183 10.43 -7.98 -32.06
CA MET A 183 11.84 -7.58 -32.14
C MET A 183 12.78 -8.74 -31.81
N PHE A 184 12.56 -9.45 -30.70
CA PHE A 184 13.44 -10.53 -30.25
C PHE A 184 13.27 -11.85 -31.03
N THR A 185 12.17 -12.03 -31.75
CA THR A 185 11.90 -13.28 -32.51
C THR A 185 12.05 -13.15 -34.02
N SER A 186 12.22 -11.93 -34.52
CA SER A 186 12.23 -11.64 -35.96
C SER A 186 13.43 -12.22 -36.72
N GLY A 187 14.49 -12.67 -36.02
CA GLY A 187 15.71 -13.19 -36.63
C GLY A 187 16.60 -12.15 -37.31
N TYR A 188 16.25 -10.85 -37.24
CA TYR A 188 17.08 -9.74 -37.69
C TYR A 188 18.19 -9.42 -36.67
N LYS A 189 19.17 -8.59 -37.04
CA LYS A 189 20.35 -8.29 -36.22
C LYS A 189 19.99 -7.78 -34.82
N GLU A 190 18.93 -6.99 -34.74
CA GLU A 190 18.35 -6.43 -33.51
C GLU A 190 17.85 -7.49 -32.54
N SER A 191 17.54 -8.71 -33.01
CA SER A 191 17.18 -9.84 -32.15
C SER A 191 18.38 -10.38 -31.36
N THR A 192 19.60 -10.20 -31.89
CA THR A 192 20.85 -10.68 -31.29
C THR A 192 21.62 -9.60 -30.54
N ASP A 193 21.30 -8.32 -30.76
CA ASP A 193 22.00 -7.21 -30.12
C ASP A 193 21.70 -7.15 -28.61
N ALA A 194 22.75 -6.81 -27.84
CA ALA A 194 22.66 -6.57 -26.40
C ALA A 194 22.33 -5.10 -26.08
N VAL A 195 22.55 -4.18 -27.03
CA VAL A 195 22.27 -2.74 -26.88
C VAL A 195 21.44 -2.25 -28.05
N VAL A 196 20.29 -1.64 -27.75
CA VAL A 196 19.32 -1.15 -28.73
C VAL A 196 19.21 0.36 -28.59
N ARG A 197 19.29 1.09 -29.70
CA ARG A 197 19.12 2.55 -29.69
C ARG A 197 17.65 2.89 -29.87
N ILE A 198 17.13 3.75 -28.99
CA ILE A 198 15.79 4.32 -29.12
C ILE A 198 15.97 5.81 -29.41
N GLU A 199 15.46 6.22 -30.57
CA GLU A 199 15.51 7.59 -31.06
C GLU A 199 14.17 8.29 -30.81
N ASP A 200 14.18 9.62 -30.69
CA ASP A 200 12.99 10.46 -30.54
C ASP A 200 12.09 10.15 -29.32
N VAL A 201 12.69 9.62 -28.25
CA VAL A 201 11.99 9.32 -27.00
C VAL A 201 12.72 9.94 -25.81
N ALA A 202 12.00 10.69 -24.98
CA ALA A 202 12.52 11.19 -23.71
C ALA A 202 12.89 10.03 -22.77
N HIS A 203 14.08 10.06 -22.18
CA HIS A 203 14.57 9.00 -21.30
C HIS A 203 13.57 8.66 -20.19
N ASP A 204 13.01 9.68 -19.53
CA ASP A 204 12.12 9.49 -18.40
C ASP A 204 10.78 8.89 -18.83
N ALA A 205 10.27 9.25 -20.02
CA ALA A 205 9.06 8.65 -20.58
C ALA A 205 9.28 7.15 -20.88
N PHE A 206 10.45 6.80 -21.42
CA PHE A 206 10.82 5.39 -21.67
C PHE A 206 10.90 4.58 -20.37
N VAL A 207 11.50 5.13 -19.31
CA VAL A 207 11.56 4.47 -17.99
C VAL A 207 10.16 4.27 -17.40
N GLN A 208 9.22 5.19 -17.61
CA GLN A 208 7.83 5.02 -17.18
C GLN A 208 7.12 3.89 -17.92
N VAL A 209 7.33 3.77 -19.23
CA VAL A 209 6.81 2.65 -20.03
C VAL A 209 7.39 1.32 -19.53
N LEU A 210 8.69 1.25 -19.27
CA LEU A 210 9.30 0.06 -18.67
C LEU A 210 8.71 -0.24 -17.29
N THR A 211 8.51 0.78 -16.46
CA THR A 211 7.88 0.60 -15.14
C THR A 211 6.51 -0.03 -15.28
N PHE A 212 5.70 0.44 -16.24
CA PHE A 212 4.41 -0.17 -16.54
C PHE A 212 4.53 -1.62 -17.04
N LEU A 213 5.48 -1.91 -17.93
CA LEU A 213 5.68 -3.28 -18.43
C LEU A 213 6.05 -4.27 -17.30
N TYR A 214 6.80 -3.82 -16.29
CA TYR A 214 7.24 -4.65 -15.17
C TYR A 214 6.17 -4.78 -14.08
N THR A 215 5.41 -3.71 -13.82
CA THR A 215 4.54 -3.62 -12.64
C THR A 215 3.04 -3.63 -12.97
N GLY A 216 2.67 -3.35 -14.22
CA GLY A 216 1.30 -3.07 -14.62
C GLY A 216 0.74 -1.77 -14.04
N GLN A 217 1.59 -0.91 -13.47
CA GLN A 217 1.19 0.35 -12.84
C GLN A 217 1.97 1.52 -13.44
N VAL A 218 1.30 2.65 -13.58
CA VAL A 218 1.92 3.93 -13.94
C VAL A 218 2.09 4.73 -12.65
N ARG A 219 3.34 5.08 -12.31
CA ARG A 219 3.60 6.00 -11.18
C ARG A 219 3.26 7.42 -11.60
N GLU A 220 2.84 8.27 -10.66
CA GLU A 220 2.40 9.66 -10.89
C GLU A 220 3.19 10.35 -12.02
N LEU A 221 2.52 10.51 -13.18
CA LEU A 221 3.11 11.15 -14.34
C LEU A 221 3.04 12.66 -14.15
N ALA A 222 4.19 13.33 -14.22
CA ALA A 222 4.19 14.77 -14.41
C ALA A 222 3.40 15.11 -15.68
N PRO A 223 2.54 16.15 -15.69
CA PRO A 223 1.72 16.49 -16.85
C PRO A 223 2.52 16.68 -18.15
N ALA A 224 3.78 17.13 -18.04
CA ALA A 224 4.69 17.29 -19.16
C ALA A 224 5.09 15.97 -19.83
N LEU A 225 5.07 14.85 -19.09
CA LEU A 225 5.51 13.53 -19.56
C LEU A 225 4.36 12.67 -20.09
N ALA A 226 3.11 13.07 -19.81
CA ALA A 226 1.92 12.28 -20.11
C ALA A 226 1.71 12.06 -21.62
N LEU A 227 1.99 13.09 -22.45
CA LEU A 227 1.86 13.00 -23.91
C LEU A 227 2.89 12.06 -24.52
N ASP A 228 4.14 12.12 -24.05
CA ASP A 228 5.23 11.25 -24.54
C ASP A 228 4.97 9.79 -24.17
N VAL A 229 4.52 9.54 -22.95
CA VAL A 229 4.16 8.18 -22.50
C VAL A 229 2.96 7.63 -23.29
N MET A 230 1.95 8.45 -23.59
CA MET A 230 0.83 8.04 -24.46
C MET A 230 1.30 7.74 -25.89
N GLY A 231 2.21 8.55 -26.44
CA GLY A 231 2.82 8.30 -27.75
C GLY A 231 3.56 6.97 -27.79
N LEU A 232 4.34 6.67 -26.75
CA LEU A 232 5.04 5.39 -26.63
C LEU A 232 4.11 4.21 -26.40
N ALA A 233 3.06 4.38 -25.60
CA ALA A 233 2.08 3.32 -25.37
C ALA A 233 1.43 2.89 -26.68
N ASN A 234 1.07 3.85 -27.53
CA ASN A 234 0.56 3.56 -28.87
C ASN A 234 1.63 2.91 -29.78
N LEU A 235 2.88 3.40 -29.76
CA LEU A 235 3.98 2.83 -30.55
C LEU A 235 4.28 1.36 -30.18
N TYR A 236 4.23 1.06 -28.89
CA TYR A 236 4.52 -0.28 -28.35
C TYR A 236 3.30 -1.19 -28.25
N GLY A 237 2.11 -0.70 -28.61
CA GLY A 237 0.86 -1.47 -28.53
C GLY A 237 0.46 -1.83 -27.10
N ILE A 238 0.74 -0.93 -26.16
CA ILE A 238 0.43 -1.07 -24.74
C ILE A 238 -0.92 -0.38 -24.50
N GLU A 239 -1.98 -1.17 -24.32
CA GLU A 239 -3.29 -0.65 -23.89
C GLU A 239 -3.27 -0.44 -22.35
N PRO A 240 -3.74 0.73 -21.86
CA PRO A 240 -3.80 1.02 -20.43
C PRO A 240 -4.81 0.14 -19.67
#